data_AF-A0A258W0H7-F1
#
_entry.id   AF-A0A258W0H7-F1
#
_cell.length_a   1.000
_cell.length_b   1.000
_cell.length_c   1.000
_cell.angle_alpha   90.00
_cell.angle_beta   90.00
_cell.angle_gamma   90.00
#
_symmetry.space_group_name_H-M   'P 1'
#
loop_
_entity.id
_entity.type
_entity.pdbx_description
1 polymer ?
#
loop_
_entity_poly.entity_id
_entity_poly.type
_entity_poly.pdbx_seq_one_letter_code
_entity_poly.pdbx_strand_id
1 'polypeptide(L)'
;MKEIPLNQKYIEKTLYTIFRLLFSLIFIVAGSGHIFSTHKVAARIINAPLAPYLELFMPIPVHVFLAGIVLLIGGIGLMLGSWTKVSALALIAVLIPITLTAQLGGEESVGPLFKNIALIGGLIYFAYFGSNGWHFDQLEHRRKRVYISVLKTISIVFLIFAFLPNVSSKGLVPKVHASEIKAAIPLPKGLAILVREAKHLQIAILTGIEGLKGKDEIKLSSVSIIVCGKLGVESLKLGSPIKKSLDDAQAAGIRVVACNLSLKEAGITNSQLEKTVSIVENGLWEMVRLQSVGNYSIEL
;
A
#
# COMPACT_ATOMS: atom_id res chain seq x y z
N MET A 1 -12.78 -29.54 38.07
CA MET A 1 -12.41 -28.28 37.40
C MET A 1 -11.67 -27.42 38.41
N LYS A 2 -10.41 -27.02 38.16
CA LYS A 2 -9.71 -26.06 39.04
C LYS A 2 -10.36 -24.69 38.87
N GLU A 3 -10.77 -24.07 39.97
CA GLU A 3 -11.28 -22.69 39.93
C GLU A 3 -10.15 -21.74 39.53
N ILE A 4 -10.44 -20.88 38.55
CA ILE A 4 -9.51 -19.85 38.09
C ILE A 4 -9.58 -18.68 39.09
N PRO A 5 -8.44 -18.20 39.63
CA PRO A 5 -8.45 -17.10 40.59
C PRO A 5 -9.07 -15.83 40.00
N LEU A 6 -9.84 -15.09 40.81
CA LEU A 6 -10.64 -13.93 40.38
C LEU A 6 -9.84 -12.92 39.53
N ASN A 7 -8.58 -12.67 39.90
CA ASN A 7 -7.67 -11.75 39.20
C ASN A 7 -7.38 -12.18 37.75
N GLN A 8 -7.23 -13.48 37.49
CA GLN A 8 -6.96 -14.00 36.16
C GLN A 8 -8.14 -13.76 35.21
N LYS A 9 -9.38 -13.87 35.70
CA LYS A 9 -10.59 -13.57 34.92
C LYS A 9 -10.69 -12.11 34.49
N TYR A 10 -10.25 -11.17 35.33
CA TYR A 10 -10.22 -9.73 34.99
C TYR A 10 -9.16 -9.41 33.94
N ILE A 11 -7.98 -10.04 34.05
CA ILE A 11 -6.90 -9.89 33.07
C ILE A 11 -7.35 -10.41 31.71
N GLU A 12 -7.93 -11.62 31.65
CA GLU A 12 -8.45 -12.20 30.42
C GLU A 12 -9.50 -11.31 29.73
N LYS A 13 -10.45 -10.75 30.50
CA LYS A 13 -11.47 -9.84 29.97
C LYS A 13 -10.87 -8.54 29.42
N THR A 14 -9.86 -8.00 30.11
CA THR A 14 -9.16 -6.78 29.70
C THR A 14 -8.38 -7.02 28.42
N LEU A 15 -7.58 -8.09 28.35
CA LEU A 15 -6.81 -8.46 27.17
C LEU A 15 -7.70 -8.72 25.96
N TYR A 16 -8.81 -9.42 26.17
CA TYR A 16 -9.79 -9.66 25.13
C TYR A 16 -10.41 -8.37 24.59
N THR A 17 -10.71 -7.41 25.47
CA THR A 17 -11.24 -6.10 25.08
C THR A 17 -10.21 -5.28 24.30
N ILE A 18 -8.97 -5.23 24.78
CA ILE A 18 -7.86 -4.56 24.08
C ILE A 18 -7.67 -5.18 22.70
N PHE A 19 -7.60 -6.52 22.62
CA PHE A 19 -7.47 -7.24 21.36
C PHE A 19 -8.60 -6.85 20.41
N ARG A 20 -9.85 -6.91 20.85
CA ARG A 20 -11.00 -6.51 20.02
C ARG A 20 -10.89 -5.09 19.49
N LEU A 21 -10.61 -4.11 20.36
CA LEU A 21 -10.58 -2.70 19.95
C LEU A 21 -9.48 -2.45 18.93
N LEU A 22 -8.25 -2.89 19.23
CA LEU A 22 -7.11 -2.71 18.32
C LEU A 22 -7.31 -3.46 17.01
N PHE A 23 -7.81 -4.69 17.07
CA PHE A 23 -8.06 -5.51 15.90
C PHE A 23 -9.17 -4.93 15.01
N SER A 24 -10.26 -4.44 15.61
CA SER A 24 -11.36 -3.80 14.89
C SER A 24 -10.94 -2.49 14.23
N LEU A 25 -10.06 -1.71 14.88
CA LEU A 25 -9.55 -0.45 14.35
C LEU A 25 -8.85 -0.64 12.99
N ILE A 26 -8.17 -1.77 12.78
CA ILE A 26 -7.52 -2.09 11.50
C ILE A 26 -8.54 -2.10 10.36
N PHE A 27 -9.71 -2.71 10.57
CA PHE A 27 -10.78 -2.77 9.56
C PHE A 27 -11.47 -1.43 9.35
N ILE A 28 -11.67 -0.64 10.42
CA ILE A 28 -12.27 0.70 10.35
C ILE A 28 -11.37 1.63 9.52
N VAL A 29 -10.07 1.66 9.82
CA VAL A 29 -9.10 2.48 9.09
C VAL A 29 -8.98 2.00 7.65
N ALA A 30 -8.88 0.68 7.42
CA ALA A 30 -8.80 0.12 6.08
C ALA A 30 -10.06 0.42 5.26
N GLY A 31 -11.25 0.22 5.83
CA GLY A 31 -12.53 0.49 5.17
C GLY A 31 -12.71 1.96 4.80
N SER A 32 -12.33 2.87 5.71
CA SER A 32 -12.30 4.32 5.42
C SER A 32 -11.37 4.63 4.24
N GLY A 33 -10.18 4.03 4.22
CA GLY A 33 -9.24 4.18 3.09
C GLY A 33 -9.82 3.68 1.76
N HIS A 34 -10.54 2.56 1.75
CA HIS A 34 -11.16 2.02 0.54
C HIS A 34 -12.29 2.92 0.03
N ILE A 35 -13.04 3.57 0.92
CA ILE A 35 -14.11 4.51 0.56
C ILE A 35 -13.52 5.82 0.02
N PHE A 36 -12.66 6.49 0.79
CA PHE A 36 -12.15 7.83 0.45
C PHE A 36 -11.02 7.83 -0.58
N SER A 37 -10.31 6.72 -0.75
CA SER A 37 -9.23 6.58 -1.74
C SER A 37 -9.52 5.48 -2.77
N THR A 38 -10.80 5.28 -3.10
CA THR A 38 -11.28 4.26 -4.05
C THR A 38 -10.42 4.21 -5.32
N HIS A 39 -10.13 5.35 -5.94
CA HIS A 39 -9.35 5.43 -7.18
C HIS A 39 -7.90 4.92 -7.01
N LYS A 40 -7.25 5.26 -5.90
CA LYS A 40 -5.87 4.83 -5.61
C LYS A 40 -5.80 3.32 -5.35
N VAL A 41 -6.81 2.76 -4.68
CA VAL A 41 -6.88 1.33 -4.39
C VAL A 41 -7.25 0.55 -5.65
N ALA A 42 -8.19 1.05 -6.45
CA ALA A 42 -8.55 0.47 -7.74
C ALA A 42 -7.37 0.41 -8.72
N ALA A 43 -6.54 1.46 -8.76
CA ALA A 43 -5.33 1.50 -9.59
C ALA A 43 -4.34 0.35 -9.30
N ARG A 44 -4.28 -0.14 -8.05
CA ARG A 44 -3.45 -1.31 -7.69
C ARG A 44 -4.00 -2.62 -8.22
N ILE A 45 -5.32 -2.71 -8.38
CA ILE A 45 -6.01 -3.93 -8.82
C ILE A 45 -6.00 -4.03 -10.34
N ILE A 46 -6.02 -2.92 -11.08
CA ILE A 46 -6.08 -2.90 -12.55
C ILE A 46 -4.95 -3.71 -13.22
N ASN A 47 -3.76 -3.74 -12.62
CA ASN A 47 -2.61 -4.49 -13.14
C ASN A 47 -2.46 -5.90 -12.56
N ALA A 48 -3.41 -6.36 -11.73
CA ALA A 48 -3.32 -7.66 -11.09
C ALA A 48 -3.77 -8.80 -12.03
N PRO A 49 -3.21 -10.02 -11.89
CA PRO A 49 -3.54 -11.17 -12.74
C PRO A 49 -5.05 -11.51 -12.75
N LEU A 50 -5.76 -11.19 -11.66
CA LEU A 50 -7.18 -11.50 -11.50
C LEU A 50 -8.11 -10.32 -11.81
N ALA A 51 -7.59 -9.16 -12.22
CA ALA A 51 -8.39 -7.97 -12.53
C ALA A 51 -9.52 -8.23 -13.55
N PRO A 52 -9.30 -8.99 -14.66
CA PRO A 52 -10.33 -9.22 -15.66
C PRO A 52 -11.55 -9.99 -15.12
N TYR A 53 -11.35 -10.87 -14.13
CA TYR A 53 -12.44 -11.64 -13.52
C TYR A 53 -13.30 -10.80 -12.59
N LEU A 54 -12.72 -9.75 -11.98
CA LEU A 54 -13.47 -8.83 -11.13
C LEU A 54 -14.37 -7.93 -11.97
N GLU A 55 -13.90 -7.46 -13.13
CA GLU A 55 -14.69 -6.60 -14.02
C GLU A 55 -15.91 -7.29 -14.64
N LEU A 56 -16.00 -8.62 -14.56
CA LEU A 56 -17.12 -9.39 -15.13
C LEU A 56 -18.48 -9.03 -14.53
N PHE A 57 -18.53 -8.70 -13.24
CA PHE A 57 -19.80 -8.44 -12.54
C PHE A 57 -20.07 -6.95 -12.32
N MET A 58 -19.02 -6.16 -12.09
CA MET A 58 -19.11 -4.71 -11.85
C MET A 58 -17.73 -4.04 -12.00
N PRO A 59 -17.64 -2.71 -12.22
CA PRO A 59 -16.35 -2.03 -12.34
C PRO A 59 -15.49 -2.15 -11.06
N ILE A 60 -14.16 -2.23 -11.20
CA ILE A 60 -13.21 -2.35 -10.07
C ILE A 60 -13.41 -1.27 -9.00
N PRO A 61 -13.58 0.03 -9.33
CA PRO A 61 -13.83 1.04 -8.30
C PRO A 61 -15.06 0.77 -7.44
N VAL A 62 -16.11 0.19 -8.04
CA VAL A 62 -17.34 -0.13 -7.30
C VAL A 62 -17.10 -1.31 -6.36
N HIS A 63 -16.32 -2.32 -6.77
CA HIS A 63 -15.91 -3.42 -5.90
C HIS A 63 -15.14 -2.92 -4.68
N VAL A 64 -14.16 -2.04 -4.92
CA VAL A 64 -13.34 -1.43 -3.87
C VAL A 64 -14.20 -0.64 -2.89
N PHE A 65 -15.14 0.15 -3.39
CA PHE A 65 -16.05 0.94 -2.57
C PHE A 65 -16.95 0.06 -1.69
N LEU A 66 -17.58 -0.98 -2.28
CA LEU A 66 -18.41 -1.93 -1.53
C LEU A 66 -17.61 -2.69 -0.48
N ALA A 67 -16.40 -3.13 -0.82
CA ALA A 67 -15.48 -3.74 0.13
C ALA A 67 -15.17 -2.77 1.29
N GLY A 68 -14.95 -1.49 1.00
CA GLY A 68 -14.76 -0.45 2.01
C GLY A 68 -15.93 -0.30 2.98
N ILE A 69 -17.17 -0.35 2.48
CA ILE A 69 -18.38 -0.33 3.31
C ILE A 69 -18.42 -1.55 4.23
N VAL A 70 -18.20 -2.75 3.70
CA VAL A 70 -18.23 -3.98 4.51
C VAL A 70 -17.12 -3.99 5.56
N LEU A 71 -15.91 -3.53 5.21
CA LEU A 71 -14.80 -3.39 6.15
C LEU A 71 -15.13 -2.41 7.28
N LEU A 72 -15.75 -1.28 6.96
CA LEU A 72 -16.11 -0.26 7.94
C LEU A 72 -17.24 -0.74 8.87
N ILE A 73 -18.35 -1.23 8.31
CA ILE A 73 -19.49 -1.73 9.08
C ILE A 73 -19.09 -2.96 9.90
N GLY A 74 -18.34 -3.90 9.29
CA GLY A 74 -17.84 -5.08 9.98
C GLY A 74 -16.85 -4.73 11.08
N GLY A 75 -15.96 -3.76 10.86
CA GLY A 75 -15.04 -3.26 11.89
C GLY A 75 -15.79 -2.63 13.07
N ILE A 76 -16.79 -1.79 12.81
CA ILE A 76 -17.65 -1.20 13.86
C ILE A 76 -18.46 -2.28 14.57
N GLY A 77 -19.05 -3.23 13.84
CA GLY A 77 -19.82 -4.33 14.39
C GLY A 77 -18.99 -5.27 15.28
N LEU A 78 -17.74 -5.51 14.89
CA LEU A 78 -16.77 -6.24 15.71
C LEU A 78 -16.37 -5.44 16.95
N MET A 79 -16.15 -4.14 16.77
CA MET A 79 -15.79 -3.21 17.83
C MET A 79 -16.89 -3.11 18.88
N LEU A 80 -18.18 -3.01 18.50
CA LEU A 80 -19.38 -2.90 19.37
C LEU A 80 -19.93 -4.24 19.85
N GLY A 81 -19.57 -5.32 19.15
CA GLY A 81 -19.61 -6.67 19.68
C GLY A 81 -20.97 -7.35 19.72
N SER A 82 -22.04 -6.61 19.48
CA SER A 82 -23.40 -7.12 19.33
C SER A 82 -23.48 -8.13 18.18
N TRP A 83 -22.74 -7.93 17.08
CA TRP A 83 -22.76 -8.82 15.92
C TRP A 83 -21.38 -9.43 15.62
N THR A 84 -20.65 -9.83 16.67
CA THR A 84 -19.24 -10.27 16.58
C THR A 84 -19.03 -11.36 15.50
N LYS A 85 -19.84 -12.43 15.52
CA LYS A 85 -19.67 -13.56 14.60
C LYS A 85 -20.00 -13.21 13.15
N VAL A 86 -21.10 -12.47 12.94
CA VAL A 86 -21.53 -12.04 11.61
C VAL A 86 -20.53 -11.06 11.02
N SER A 87 -20.07 -10.10 11.83
CA SER A 87 -19.03 -9.15 11.44
C SER A 87 -17.75 -9.87 11.05
N ALA A 88 -17.31 -10.85 11.85
CA ALA A 88 -16.11 -11.62 11.55
C ALA A 88 -16.22 -12.39 10.23
N LEU A 89 -17.35 -13.07 9.97
CA LEU A 89 -17.58 -13.79 8.73
C LEU A 89 -17.66 -12.87 7.51
N ALA A 90 -18.34 -11.72 7.63
CA ALA A 90 -18.42 -10.72 6.56
C ALA A 90 -17.03 -10.15 6.22
N LEU A 91 -16.23 -9.84 7.24
CA LEU A 91 -14.85 -9.37 7.07
C LEU A 91 -13.98 -10.44 6.41
N ILE A 92 -14.10 -11.73 6.78
CA ILE A 92 -13.38 -12.83 6.12
C ILE A 92 -13.76 -12.91 4.63
N ALA A 93 -15.06 -12.86 4.35
CA ALA A 93 -15.59 -12.97 2.98
C ALA A 93 -15.08 -11.87 2.04
N VAL A 94 -14.77 -10.68 2.57
CA VAL A 94 -14.18 -9.57 1.82
C VAL A 94 -12.66 -9.62 1.79
N LEU A 95 -12.03 -10.03 2.90
CA LEU A 95 -10.58 -10.05 3.03
C LEU A 95 -9.93 -11.10 2.12
N ILE A 96 -10.58 -12.24 1.90
CA ILE A 96 -10.08 -13.29 0.99
C ILE A 96 -9.94 -12.76 -0.45
N PRO A 97 -10.99 -12.25 -1.11
CA PRO A 97 -10.88 -11.66 -2.43
C PRO A 97 -9.85 -10.54 -2.53
N ILE A 98 -9.80 -9.61 -1.55
CA ILE A 98 -8.81 -8.52 -1.54
C ILE A 98 -7.39 -9.08 -1.53
N THR A 99 -7.14 -10.11 -0.73
CA THR A 99 -5.82 -10.74 -0.60
C THR A 99 -5.42 -11.43 -1.89
N LEU A 100 -6.34 -12.18 -2.50
CA LEU A 100 -6.07 -12.89 -3.75
C LEU A 100 -5.85 -11.93 -4.93
N THR A 101 -6.57 -10.81 -4.96
CA THR A 101 -6.60 -9.92 -6.13
C THR A 101 -5.58 -8.79 -6.05
N ALA A 102 -5.33 -8.21 -4.87
CA ALA A 102 -4.47 -7.04 -4.75
C ALA A 102 -3.04 -7.37 -4.26
N GLN A 103 -2.78 -8.60 -3.81
CA GLN A 103 -1.54 -8.93 -3.08
C GLN A 103 -0.85 -10.22 -3.52
N LEU A 104 -1.45 -11.01 -4.43
CA LEU A 104 -0.77 -12.12 -5.07
C LEU A 104 -0.12 -11.63 -6.37
N GLY A 105 1.21 -11.54 -6.42
CA GLY A 105 1.94 -11.32 -7.68
C GLY A 105 3.12 -10.34 -7.67
N GLY A 106 3.51 -9.74 -6.53
CA GLY A 106 4.67 -8.84 -6.47
C GLY A 106 5.56 -9.08 -5.26
N GLU A 107 6.88 -8.93 -5.40
CA GLU A 107 7.83 -9.07 -4.28
C GLU A 107 7.58 -8.03 -3.18
N GLU A 108 7.05 -6.86 -3.54
CA GLU A 108 6.66 -5.79 -2.61
C GLU A 108 5.34 -6.08 -1.84
N SER A 109 4.57 -7.11 -2.22
CA SER A 109 3.27 -7.41 -1.60
C SER A 109 3.31 -8.44 -0.47
N VAL A 110 4.49 -9.01 -0.17
CA VAL A 110 4.66 -10.06 0.86
C VAL A 110 4.24 -9.59 2.25
N GLY A 111 4.65 -8.39 2.68
CA GLY A 111 4.26 -7.81 3.97
C GLY A 111 2.74 -7.62 4.09
N PRO A 112 2.09 -6.90 3.15
CA PRO A 112 0.64 -6.76 3.09
C PRO A 112 -0.13 -8.09 3.07
N LEU A 113 0.39 -9.12 2.37
CA LEU A 113 -0.19 -10.46 2.30
C LEU A 113 -0.21 -11.13 3.69
N PHE A 114 0.94 -11.22 4.37
CA PHE A 114 1.02 -11.84 5.69
C PHE A 114 0.18 -11.12 6.74
N LYS A 115 0.07 -9.80 6.65
CA LYS A 115 -0.88 -9.04 7.48
C LYS A 115 -2.31 -9.55 7.30
N ASN A 116 -2.77 -9.74 6.06
CA ASN A 116 -4.12 -10.22 5.81
C ASN A 116 -4.33 -11.66 6.28
N ILE A 117 -3.33 -12.53 6.16
CA ILE A 117 -3.37 -13.89 6.73
C ILE A 117 -3.54 -13.84 8.25
N ALA A 118 -2.76 -13.00 8.94
CA ALA A 118 -2.88 -12.81 10.40
C ALA A 118 -4.27 -12.27 10.80
N LEU A 119 -4.81 -11.33 10.01
CA LEU A 119 -6.17 -10.81 10.21
C LEU A 119 -7.23 -11.91 9.99
N ILE A 120 -7.08 -12.78 9.00
CA ILE A 120 -8.00 -13.93 8.85
C ILE A 120 -7.95 -14.81 10.11
N GLY A 121 -6.77 -15.08 10.66
CA GLY A 121 -6.61 -15.83 11.92
C GLY A 121 -7.36 -15.20 13.10
N GLY A 122 -7.23 -13.89 13.30
CA GLY A 122 -7.97 -13.17 14.35
C GLY A 122 -9.48 -13.13 14.10
N LEU A 123 -9.93 -13.05 12.84
CA LEU A 123 -11.34 -13.12 12.50
C LEU A 123 -11.92 -14.53 12.73
N ILE A 124 -11.18 -15.59 12.45
CA ILE A 124 -11.59 -16.97 12.78
C ILE A 124 -11.80 -17.11 14.29
N TYR A 125 -10.91 -16.53 15.10
CA TYR A 125 -11.07 -16.49 16.55
C TYR A 125 -12.40 -15.83 16.95
N PHE A 126 -12.72 -14.65 16.41
CA PHE A 126 -14.00 -13.97 16.71
C PHE A 126 -15.23 -14.69 16.14
N ALA A 127 -15.11 -15.33 14.98
CA ALA A 127 -16.19 -16.14 14.39
C ALA A 127 -16.53 -17.36 15.27
N TYR A 128 -15.51 -17.99 15.85
CA TYR A 128 -15.67 -19.13 16.75
C TYR A 128 -16.16 -18.72 18.14
N PHE A 129 -15.40 -17.87 18.85
CA PHE A 129 -15.66 -17.51 20.24
C PHE A 129 -16.77 -16.47 20.42
N GLY A 130 -17.16 -15.75 19.37
CA GLY A 130 -18.19 -14.70 19.48
C GLY A 130 -17.78 -13.60 20.44
N SER A 131 -18.75 -13.03 21.17
CA SER A 131 -18.49 -11.84 21.99
C SER A 131 -17.72 -12.10 23.30
N ASN A 132 -17.63 -13.38 23.70
CA ASN A 132 -17.09 -13.88 24.97
C ASN A 132 -17.56 -13.12 26.24
N GLY A 133 -18.85 -12.76 26.31
CA GLY A 133 -19.49 -12.21 27.52
C GLY A 133 -19.30 -10.71 27.71
N TRP A 134 -19.11 -9.97 26.62
CA TRP A 134 -19.00 -8.51 26.66
C TRP A 134 -20.32 -7.84 27.08
N HIS A 135 -20.23 -6.67 27.73
CA HIS A 135 -21.34 -6.06 28.48
C HIS A 135 -22.62 -5.83 27.65
N PHE A 136 -22.53 -5.51 26.36
CA PHE A 136 -23.69 -5.33 25.49
C PHE A 136 -24.35 -6.65 25.06
N ASP A 137 -23.61 -7.77 25.07
CA ASP A 137 -24.12 -9.08 24.68
C ASP A 137 -24.97 -9.75 25.78
N GLN A 138 -24.80 -9.31 27.04
CA GLN A 138 -25.62 -9.80 28.16
C GLN A 138 -27.06 -9.31 28.12
N LEU A 139 -27.34 -8.21 27.41
CA LEU A 139 -28.70 -7.70 27.22
C LEU A 139 -29.48 -8.54 26.18
N GLU A 140 -28.79 -9.13 25.19
CA GLU A 140 -29.42 -9.90 24.12
C GLU A 140 -29.58 -11.40 24.48
N HIS A 141 -28.77 -11.94 25.40
CA HIS A 141 -28.88 -13.34 25.84
C HIS A 141 -30.16 -13.69 26.63
N ARG A 142 -31.03 -12.73 26.97
CA ARG A 142 -32.42 -13.03 27.41
C ARG A 142 -33.40 -13.27 26.26
N ARG A 143 -33.05 -13.02 24.99
CA ARG A 143 -33.91 -13.25 23.82
C ARG A 143 -33.27 -14.22 22.83
N LYS A 144 -33.53 -15.50 23.10
CA LYS A 144 -33.62 -16.63 22.15
C LYS A 144 -32.32 -17.11 21.47
N ARG A 145 -32.09 -18.42 21.64
CA ARG A 145 -31.35 -19.32 20.72
C ARG A 145 -31.58 -18.92 19.26
N VAL A 146 -30.59 -18.32 18.62
CA VAL A 146 -30.51 -18.24 17.15
C VAL A 146 -29.46 -19.23 16.69
N TYR A 147 -29.82 -20.50 16.78
CA TYR A 147 -29.17 -21.59 16.07
C TYR A 147 -30.07 -21.93 14.89
N ILE A 148 -30.09 -21.10 13.85
CA ILE A 148 -30.63 -21.41 12.52
C ILE A 148 -30.11 -20.33 11.54
N SER A 149 -29.44 -20.80 10.49
CA SER A 149 -29.23 -20.14 9.19
C SER A 149 -28.02 -19.23 8.93
N VAL A 150 -26.81 -19.71 9.24
CA VAL A 150 -25.58 -19.20 8.59
C VAL A 150 -25.65 -19.39 7.06
N LEU A 151 -26.37 -20.42 6.57
CA LEU A 151 -26.55 -20.70 5.14
C LEU A 151 -27.52 -19.73 4.43
N LYS A 152 -28.53 -19.17 5.12
CA LYS A 152 -29.41 -18.15 4.52
C LYS A 152 -28.81 -16.76 4.54
N THR A 153 -27.98 -16.38 5.52
CA THR A 153 -27.38 -15.04 5.54
C THR A 153 -26.32 -14.89 4.45
N ILE A 154 -25.54 -15.93 4.18
CA ILE A 154 -24.62 -15.97 3.02
C ILE A 154 -25.43 -15.89 1.71
N SER A 155 -26.57 -16.59 1.64
CA SER A 155 -27.46 -16.54 0.48
C SER A 155 -28.16 -15.18 0.32
N ILE A 156 -28.48 -14.46 1.40
CA ILE A 156 -29.13 -13.13 1.34
C ILE A 156 -28.12 -12.05 0.94
N VAL A 157 -26.86 -12.13 1.38
CA VAL A 157 -25.81 -11.21 0.91
C VAL A 157 -25.50 -11.47 -0.57
N PHE A 158 -25.45 -12.73 -1.00
CA PHE A 158 -25.34 -13.08 -2.43
C PHE A 158 -26.60 -12.72 -3.24
N LEU A 159 -27.81 -12.86 -2.68
CA LEU A 159 -29.06 -12.46 -3.34
C LEU A 159 -29.17 -10.95 -3.44
N ILE A 160 -28.75 -10.17 -2.44
CA ILE A 160 -28.72 -8.71 -2.55
C ILE A 160 -27.68 -8.26 -3.59
N PHE A 161 -26.55 -8.97 -3.72
CA PHE A 161 -25.59 -8.75 -4.80
C PHE A 161 -26.12 -9.15 -6.20
N ALA A 162 -27.01 -10.16 -6.28
CA ALA A 162 -27.58 -10.66 -7.54
C ALA A 162 -28.92 -10.00 -7.95
N PHE A 163 -29.65 -9.38 -7.01
CA PHE A 163 -30.97 -8.75 -7.21
C PHE A 163 -30.98 -7.24 -7.02
N LEU A 164 -29.82 -6.57 -6.91
CA LEU A 164 -29.80 -5.15 -7.25
C LEU A 164 -30.31 -5.04 -8.69
N PRO A 165 -31.41 -4.30 -8.95
CA PRO A 165 -31.86 -4.09 -10.32
C PRO A 165 -30.66 -3.58 -11.11
N ASN A 166 -30.53 -4.03 -12.35
CA ASN A 166 -29.64 -3.44 -13.35
C ASN A 166 -29.95 -1.94 -13.39
N VAL A 167 -29.30 -1.17 -12.52
CA VAL A 167 -29.22 0.27 -12.60
C VAL A 167 -28.32 0.48 -13.79
N SER A 168 -28.96 0.53 -14.97
CA SER A 168 -28.35 1.02 -16.19
C SER A 168 -27.80 2.39 -15.85
N SER A 169 -26.47 2.46 -15.67
CA SER A 169 -25.72 3.67 -15.36
C SER A 169 -25.67 4.63 -16.56
N LYS A 170 -26.73 4.67 -17.36
CA LYS A 170 -27.00 5.76 -18.30
C LYS A 170 -27.45 6.97 -17.48
N GLY A 171 -26.50 7.67 -16.85
CA GLY A 171 -26.77 9.07 -16.49
C GLY A 171 -26.14 9.68 -15.26
N LEU A 172 -25.20 9.04 -14.55
CA LEU A 172 -24.56 9.70 -13.39
C LEU A 172 -23.04 9.50 -13.25
N VAL A 173 -22.40 9.03 -14.32
CA VAL A 173 -20.95 9.17 -14.45
C VAL A 173 -20.72 10.12 -15.62
N PRO A 174 -20.09 11.29 -15.43
CA PRO A 174 -19.60 12.07 -16.56
C PRO A 174 -18.77 11.11 -17.41
N LYS A 175 -19.13 10.95 -18.70
CA LYS A 175 -18.25 10.28 -19.66
C LYS A 175 -17.02 11.16 -19.80
N VAL A 176 -16.06 11.00 -18.90
CA VAL A 176 -14.69 11.45 -19.13
C VAL A 176 -14.22 10.58 -20.28
N HIS A 177 -14.24 11.15 -21.48
CA HIS A 177 -13.62 10.51 -22.63
C HIS A 177 -12.15 10.28 -22.25
N ALA A 178 -11.64 9.08 -22.48
CA ALA A 178 -10.21 8.77 -22.31
C ALA A 178 -9.30 9.70 -23.15
N SER A 179 -9.86 10.48 -24.09
CA SER A 179 -9.17 11.54 -24.83
C SER A 179 -8.95 12.84 -24.03
N GLU A 180 -9.69 13.10 -22.95
CA GLU A 180 -9.53 14.32 -22.13
C GLU A 180 -8.54 14.15 -20.97
N ILE A 181 -8.18 12.91 -20.57
CA ILE A 181 -7.12 12.67 -19.57
C ILE A 181 -5.72 12.92 -20.16
N LYS A 182 -5.59 13.08 -21.49
CA LYS A 182 -4.37 13.60 -22.11
C LYS A 182 -4.15 15.12 -21.89
N ALA A 183 -5.05 15.81 -21.19
CA ALA A 183 -4.83 17.20 -20.79
C ALA A 183 -3.78 17.29 -19.67
N ALA A 184 -2.52 17.29 -20.10
CA ALA A 184 -1.37 18.00 -19.52
C ALA A 184 -1.16 17.84 -18.00
N ILE A 185 -0.77 16.65 -17.55
CA ILE A 185 0.31 16.64 -16.57
C ILE A 185 1.53 17.18 -17.33
N PRO A 186 2.09 18.35 -16.95
CA PRO A 186 3.28 18.85 -17.62
C PRO A 186 4.35 17.77 -17.56
N LEU A 187 4.89 17.35 -18.71
CA LEU A 187 6.00 16.42 -18.68
C LEU A 187 7.09 17.00 -17.76
N PRO A 188 7.62 16.20 -16.83
CA PRO A 188 8.62 16.70 -15.90
C PRO A 188 9.82 17.21 -16.69
N LYS A 189 10.31 18.39 -16.33
CA LYS A 189 11.45 19.01 -17.01
C LYS A 189 12.69 18.13 -16.87
N GLY A 190 12.87 17.51 -15.71
CA GLY A 190 13.95 16.58 -15.47
C GLY A 190 13.62 15.57 -14.37
N LEU A 191 14.60 14.71 -14.09
CA LEU A 191 14.49 13.63 -13.12
C LEU A 191 15.58 13.79 -12.07
N ALA A 192 15.18 13.74 -10.80
CA ALA A 192 16.06 13.69 -9.65
C ALA A 192 15.91 12.32 -8.98
N ILE A 193 16.99 11.57 -8.83
CA ILE A 193 16.96 10.24 -8.21
C ILE A 193 17.84 10.27 -6.97
N LEU A 194 17.29 10.01 -5.79
CA LEU A 194 18.07 9.79 -4.58
C LEU A 194 18.37 8.30 -4.45
N VAL A 195 19.64 7.95 -4.28
CA VAL A 195 20.10 6.56 -4.21
C VAL A 195 20.86 6.34 -2.90
N ARG A 196 20.56 5.23 -2.20
CA ARG A 196 21.27 4.87 -0.96
C ARG A 196 22.24 3.69 -1.08
N GLU A 197 22.17 2.94 -2.17
CA GLU A 197 22.93 1.69 -2.38
C GLU A 197 23.55 1.58 -3.78
N ALA A 198 24.68 0.88 -3.89
CA ALA A 198 25.43 0.74 -5.13
C ALA A 198 24.64 0.07 -6.27
N LYS A 199 23.84 -0.96 -5.97
CA LYS A 199 23.01 -1.66 -6.97
C LYS A 199 21.97 -0.73 -7.60
N HIS A 200 21.38 0.16 -6.80
CA HIS A 200 20.36 1.09 -7.27
C HIS A 200 20.97 2.25 -8.06
N LEU A 201 22.26 2.55 -7.87
CA LEU A 201 22.96 3.57 -8.65
C LEU A 201 23.08 3.17 -10.12
N GLN A 202 23.40 1.90 -10.41
CA GLN A 202 23.46 1.43 -11.80
C GLN A 202 22.09 1.51 -12.49
N ILE A 203 21.02 1.11 -11.78
CA ILE A 203 19.65 1.18 -12.29
C ILE A 203 19.21 2.65 -12.47
N ALA A 204 19.57 3.54 -11.56
CA ALA A 204 19.30 4.97 -11.66
C ALA A 204 19.96 5.58 -12.90
N ILE A 205 21.22 5.20 -13.18
CA ILE A 205 21.95 5.65 -14.37
C ILE A 205 21.25 5.17 -15.64
N LEU A 206 20.93 3.88 -15.74
CA LEU A 206 20.24 3.31 -16.89
C LEU A 206 18.89 4.00 -17.13
N THR A 207 18.10 4.17 -16.07
CA THR A 207 16.81 4.88 -16.11
C THR A 207 16.99 6.32 -16.61
N GLY A 208 18.02 7.01 -16.13
CA GLY A 208 18.37 8.36 -16.58
C GLY A 208 18.72 8.41 -18.08
N ILE A 209 19.53 7.46 -18.55
CA ILE A 209 19.92 7.37 -19.97
C ILE A 209 18.69 7.14 -20.85
N GLU A 210 17.80 6.23 -20.46
CA GLU A 210 16.55 5.96 -21.18
C GLU A 210 15.62 7.18 -21.22
N GLY A 211 15.46 7.87 -20.09
CA GLY A 211 14.63 9.06 -20.00
C GLY A 211 15.18 10.24 -20.80
N LEU A 212 16.51 10.40 -20.90
CA LEU A 212 17.14 11.40 -21.77
C LEU A 212 16.97 11.04 -23.26
N LYS A 213 16.94 9.74 -23.60
CA LYS A 213 16.71 9.26 -24.98
C LYS A 213 15.26 9.38 -25.45
N GLY A 214 14.30 9.61 -24.55
CA GLY A 214 12.89 9.77 -24.93
C GLY A 214 12.08 8.47 -24.97
N LYS A 215 12.39 7.51 -24.09
CA LYS A 215 11.66 6.23 -24.00
C LYS A 215 10.18 6.47 -23.64
N ASP A 216 9.27 5.72 -24.26
CA ASP A 216 7.83 5.72 -23.99
C ASP A 216 7.18 7.12 -24.01
N GLU A 217 7.57 7.95 -25.00
CA GLU A 217 7.12 9.35 -25.16
C GLU A 217 7.54 10.31 -24.03
N ILE A 218 8.39 9.87 -23.09
CA ILE A 218 8.92 10.69 -22.00
C ILE A 218 10.35 11.10 -22.32
N LYS A 219 10.55 12.36 -22.73
CA LYS A 219 11.88 12.95 -22.96
C LYS A 219 12.23 13.95 -21.88
N LEU A 220 13.22 13.59 -21.06
CA LEU A 220 13.74 14.45 -19.99
C LEU A 220 14.77 15.44 -20.53
N SER A 221 14.80 16.66 -19.98
CA SER A 221 15.84 17.65 -20.31
C SER A 221 17.06 17.59 -19.41
N SER A 222 16.92 17.02 -18.22
CA SER A 222 18.03 16.85 -17.27
C SER A 222 17.81 15.65 -16.36
N VAL A 223 18.90 15.01 -15.95
CA VAL A 223 18.89 13.97 -14.92
C VAL A 223 19.96 14.26 -13.88
N SER A 224 19.58 14.24 -12.60
CA SER A 224 20.49 14.34 -11.46
C SER A 224 20.31 13.14 -10.54
N ILE A 225 21.40 12.47 -10.21
CA ILE A 225 21.41 11.33 -9.29
C ILE A 225 22.18 11.74 -8.04
N ILE A 226 21.49 11.78 -6.91
CA ILE A 226 22.00 12.19 -5.61
C ILE A 226 22.26 10.93 -4.80
N VAL A 227 23.51 10.68 -4.50
CA VAL A 227 23.94 9.49 -3.77
C VAL A 227 24.13 9.86 -2.30
N CYS A 228 23.28 9.28 -1.47
CA CYS A 228 23.27 9.42 -0.01
C CYS A 228 23.58 8.07 0.64
N GLY A 229 23.80 8.08 1.95
CA GLY A 229 24.06 6.87 2.72
C GLY A 229 25.47 6.31 2.48
N LYS A 230 25.99 5.62 3.50
CA LYS A 230 27.36 5.10 3.52
C LYS A 230 27.68 4.19 2.33
N LEU A 231 26.84 3.18 2.09
CA LEU A 231 27.03 2.21 1.00
C LEU A 231 26.94 2.85 -0.39
N GLY A 232 26.06 3.84 -0.55
CA GLY A 232 25.94 4.62 -1.77
C GLY A 232 27.23 5.37 -2.06
N VAL A 233 27.72 6.20 -1.13
CA VAL A 233 28.90 7.04 -1.36
C VAL A 233 30.20 6.23 -1.44
N GLU A 234 30.29 5.08 -0.78
CA GLU A 234 31.42 4.15 -0.92
C GLU A 234 31.59 3.64 -2.36
N SER A 235 30.48 3.49 -3.10
CA SER A 235 30.52 3.05 -4.49
C SER A 235 31.09 4.09 -5.46
N LEU A 236 31.17 5.36 -5.05
CA LEU A 236 31.67 6.48 -5.87
C LEU A 236 33.19 6.64 -5.79
N LYS A 237 33.89 5.79 -5.04
CA LYS A 237 35.34 5.85 -4.89
C LYS A 237 36.07 5.48 -6.19
N LEU A 238 37.29 6.02 -6.32
CA LEU A 238 38.22 5.68 -7.39
C LEU A 238 38.42 4.17 -7.51
N GLY A 239 38.28 3.65 -8.73
CA GLY A 239 38.48 2.22 -9.01
C GLY A 239 37.31 1.34 -8.58
N SER A 240 36.12 1.92 -8.32
CA SER A 240 34.94 1.13 -8.01
C SER A 240 34.49 0.28 -9.21
N PRO A 241 33.81 -0.87 -8.96
CA PRO A 241 33.25 -1.71 -10.02
C PRO A 241 32.24 -0.97 -10.92
N ILE A 242 31.70 0.16 -10.45
CA ILE A 242 30.70 0.96 -11.16
C ILE A 242 31.30 2.09 -11.99
N LYS A 243 32.64 2.21 -12.08
CA LYS A 243 33.32 3.27 -12.83
C LYS A 243 32.79 3.40 -14.25
N LYS A 244 32.62 2.28 -14.96
CA LYS A 244 32.07 2.27 -16.33
C LYS A 244 30.69 2.93 -16.39
N SER A 245 29.81 2.61 -15.44
CA SER A 245 28.48 3.22 -15.38
C SER A 245 28.55 4.72 -15.07
N LEU A 246 29.51 5.16 -14.24
CA LEU A 246 29.72 6.59 -13.98
C LEU A 246 30.24 7.34 -15.21
N ASP A 247 31.12 6.71 -15.99
CA ASP A 247 31.60 7.24 -17.27
C ASP A 247 30.44 7.34 -18.28
N ASP A 248 29.59 6.30 -18.37
CA ASP A 248 28.39 6.28 -19.22
C ASP A 248 27.40 7.37 -18.80
N ALA A 249 27.21 7.58 -17.50
CA ALA A 249 26.37 8.64 -16.95
C ALA A 249 26.88 10.02 -17.37
N GLN A 250 28.19 10.26 -17.22
CA GLN A 250 28.81 11.53 -17.64
C GLN A 250 28.66 11.75 -19.15
N ALA A 251 28.91 10.73 -19.96
CA ALA A 251 28.77 10.80 -21.42
C ALA A 251 27.34 11.11 -21.86
N ALA A 252 26.35 10.64 -21.11
CA ALA A 252 24.93 10.95 -21.32
C ALA A 252 24.49 12.31 -20.78
N GLY A 253 25.37 13.06 -20.08
CA GLY A 253 25.03 14.34 -19.45
C GLY A 253 24.25 14.21 -18.14
N ILE A 254 24.31 13.04 -17.49
CA ILE A 254 23.70 12.78 -16.19
C ILE A 254 24.62 13.34 -15.10
N ARG A 255 24.06 14.15 -14.21
CA ARG A 255 24.80 14.71 -13.07
C ARG A 255 24.76 13.73 -11.90
N VAL A 256 25.88 13.09 -11.59
CA VAL A 256 26.04 12.27 -10.37
C VAL A 256 26.60 13.14 -9.25
N VAL A 257 25.97 13.10 -8.08
CA VAL A 257 26.24 13.99 -6.94
C VAL A 257 26.38 13.17 -5.66
N ALA A 258 27.48 13.33 -4.92
CA ALA A 258 27.66 12.75 -3.59
C ALA A 258 27.18 13.71 -2.48
N CYS A 259 26.50 13.17 -1.47
CA CYS A 259 26.11 13.90 -0.27
C CYS A 259 27.29 14.03 0.72
N ASN A 260 27.70 15.26 1.05
CA ASN A 260 28.82 15.52 1.95
C ASN A 260 28.59 14.98 3.37
N LEU A 261 27.35 15.04 3.88
CA LEU A 261 27.02 14.45 5.19
C LEU A 261 27.31 12.95 5.21
N SER A 262 26.96 12.23 4.14
CA SER A 262 27.23 10.79 4.02
C SER A 262 28.70 10.50 3.78
N LEU A 263 29.42 11.36 3.04
CA LEU A 263 30.88 11.25 2.89
C LEU A 263 31.60 11.38 4.24
N LYS A 264 31.21 12.37 5.06
CA LYS A 264 31.74 12.58 6.42
C LYS A 264 31.48 11.36 7.31
N GLU A 265 30.27 10.83 7.29
CA GLU A 265 29.90 9.62 8.04
C GLU A 265 30.70 8.38 7.59
N ALA A 266 30.97 8.25 6.30
CA ALA A 266 31.76 7.18 5.72
C ALA A 266 33.29 7.38 5.85
N GLY A 267 33.75 8.55 6.31
CA GLY A 267 35.17 8.90 6.35
C GLY A 267 35.83 9.02 4.97
N ILE A 268 35.08 9.39 3.94
CA ILE A 268 35.55 9.51 2.55
C ILE A 268 35.85 10.98 2.23
N THR A 269 37.02 11.24 1.65
CA THR A 269 37.42 12.59 1.21
C THR A 269 37.25 12.76 -0.30
N ASN A 270 37.19 14.02 -0.76
CA ASN A 270 36.97 14.36 -2.17
C ASN A 270 38.05 13.76 -3.10
N SER A 271 39.30 13.64 -2.65
CA SER A 271 40.39 13.05 -3.45
C SER A 271 40.21 11.55 -3.72
N GLN A 272 39.33 10.88 -2.97
CA GLN A 272 39.05 9.46 -3.12
C GLN A 272 37.88 9.18 -4.08
N LEU A 273 37.18 10.21 -4.57
CA LEU A 273 36.03 10.07 -5.45
C LEU A 273 36.43 10.11 -6.93
N GLU A 274 35.64 9.46 -7.77
CA GLU A 274 35.73 9.62 -9.22
C GLU A 274 35.54 11.08 -9.62
N LYS A 275 36.36 11.59 -10.55
CA LYS A 275 36.38 13.01 -10.95
C LYS A 275 35.07 13.51 -11.56
N THR A 276 34.22 12.58 -12.00
CA THR A 276 32.93 12.84 -12.63
C THR A 276 31.83 13.13 -11.60
N VAL A 277 32.10 12.86 -10.32
CA VAL A 277 31.16 13.03 -9.21
C VAL A 277 31.31 14.43 -8.63
N SER A 278 30.20 15.17 -8.58
CA SER A 278 30.12 16.46 -7.87
C SER A 278 29.68 16.25 -6.41
N ILE A 279 29.92 17.21 -5.53
CA ILE A 279 29.53 17.12 -4.11
C ILE A 279 28.52 18.23 -3.78
N VAL A 280 27.51 17.89 -2.98
CA VAL A 280 26.61 18.86 -2.34
C VAL A 280 26.64 18.68 -0.82
N GLU A 281 26.42 19.77 -0.07
CA GLU A 281 26.51 19.70 1.39
C GLU A 281 25.46 18.75 1.97
N ASN A 282 24.21 18.89 1.54
CA ASN A 282 23.08 18.08 2.00
C ASN A 282 22.28 17.54 0.81
N GLY A 283 22.37 16.23 0.56
CA GLY A 283 21.72 15.57 -0.57
C GLY A 283 20.18 15.63 -0.51
N LEU A 284 19.59 15.55 0.69
CA LEU A 284 18.13 15.64 0.83
C LEU A 284 17.63 17.06 0.52
N TRP A 285 18.38 18.08 0.94
CA TRP A 285 18.06 19.47 0.58
C TRP A 285 18.22 19.73 -0.92
N GLU A 286 19.22 19.12 -1.56
CA GLU A 286 19.38 19.19 -3.01
C GLU A 286 18.19 18.56 -3.74
N MET A 287 17.63 17.46 -3.23
CA MET A 287 16.39 16.88 -3.77
C MET A 287 15.21 17.85 -3.68
N VAL A 288 15.03 18.52 -2.53
CA VAL A 288 13.99 19.56 -2.35
C VAL A 288 14.17 20.70 -3.37
N ARG A 289 15.42 21.15 -3.57
CA ARG A 289 15.75 22.18 -4.57
C ARG A 289 15.44 21.74 -6.00
N LEU A 290 15.78 20.51 -6.36
CA LEU A 290 15.52 19.98 -7.71
C LEU A 290 14.02 19.81 -7.97
N GLN A 291 13.27 19.37 -6.96
CA GLN A 291 11.82 19.25 -7.05
C GLN A 291 11.15 20.61 -7.19
N SER A 292 11.63 21.64 -6.48
CA SER A 292 11.04 23.00 -6.56
C SER A 292 11.23 23.68 -7.93
N VAL A 293 12.24 23.28 -8.71
CA VAL A 293 12.43 23.74 -10.10
C VAL A 293 11.76 22.85 -11.15
N GLY A 294 10.93 21.89 -10.71
CA GLY A 294 10.09 21.07 -11.59
C GLY A 294 10.72 19.75 -12.05
N ASN A 295 11.71 19.21 -11.32
CA ASN A 295 12.14 17.83 -11.53
C ASN A 295 11.17 16.87 -10.84
N TYR A 296 10.90 15.74 -11.48
CA TYR A 296 10.27 14.60 -10.83
C TYR A 296 11.29 13.89 -9.94
N SER A 297 10.92 13.56 -8.71
CA SER A 297 11.83 12.95 -7.74
C SER A 297 11.49 11.48 -7.48
N ILE A 298 12.50 10.60 -7.47
CA ILE A 298 12.39 9.18 -7.13
C ILE A 298 13.43 8.85 -6.04
N GLU A 299 13.10 7.99 -5.09
CA GLU A 299 14.05 7.46 -4.11
C GLU A 299 14.22 5.95 -4.29
N LEU A 300 15.47 5.48 -4.25
CA LEU A 300 15.88 4.09 -4.42
C LEU A 300 16.86 3.64 -3.31
#